data_AF-A0A445FFZ4-F1
#
_entry.id   AF-A0A445FFZ4-F1
#
_cell.length_a   1.000
_cell.length_b   1.000
_cell.length_c   1.000
_cell.angle_alpha   90.00
_cell.angle_beta   90.00
_cell.angle_gamma   90.00
#
_symmetry.space_group_name_H-M   'P 1'
#
loop_
_entity.id
_entity.type
_entity.pdbx_description
1 polymer ?
#
loop_
_entity_poly.entity_id
_entity_poly.type
_entity_poly.pdbx_seq_one_letter_code
_entity_poly.pdbx_strand_id
1 'polypeptide(L)'
;MAESFIFSIVESLIAKLASRAFQEASEALDVYDHLREFEKTLSLVKAVLLDAEQKQEHNHELQEWLRQLKSVFYDTEDVLDEFECQTLRKQVLKAHGTIKDEVSHFFSSSNPLVFRCKMAQKIKDVSKRLDKVAADRHKFGLRIIDVDTRVVHRRDMSRMTHSRVSDSDVIGREHDKEKIIELLMPQNPNDDDKSLSVIPIVGIGGMGKTTLAKFVFNDKRIDGCFTLKMWVCVSDDFDINQLIIKIINSVNVDDGPLRPQNLDMVDLEQLQNQLRSKLAGTKFLLVLDDVWNDDRVKWVELRNLIQVGGAAGSKILVTTRIDSIASMMGTVTSHKLQSLSPENSWSLFVKWAFKEGEEEKHPHLVNIGKEILNKCKGVPLAVRTLGSLLFSKFEANEWEHVRDNEIWNLPQNKDDILPALKLSYDFLPSYLRQCFALFSLYPKDYQFFSIEVARLWGALGLLASPRKNETSENVVKQYLDELLSRSFLQDFFDGGTFYRFKIHDLVHDLALPPNQSQKNDDLEHVHRWIIVKFEYHVRNTIPRILTVGNFDIMSELREKPFAL
;
A
#
# COMPACT_ATOMS: atom_id res chain seq x y z
N MET A 1 9.04 6.71 -11.92
CA MET A 1 8.91 8.15 -11.65
C MET A 1 8.68 8.36 -10.17
N ALA A 2 9.62 9.01 -9.48
CA ALA A 2 9.66 9.22 -8.04
C ALA A 2 9.50 10.72 -7.74
N GLU A 3 8.30 11.27 -7.93
CA GLU A 3 8.09 12.72 -8.11
C GLU A 3 7.43 13.37 -6.90
N SER A 4 8.10 13.39 -5.74
CA SER A 4 7.56 14.14 -4.59
C SER A 4 8.52 14.29 -3.42
N PHE A 5 9.48 13.37 -3.31
CA PHE A 5 10.19 13.11 -2.08
C PHE A 5 10.92 14.34 -1.54
N ILE A 6 11.38 15.19 -2.45
CA ILE A 6 12.19 16.36 -2.12
C ILE A 6 11.31 17.46 -1.50
N PHE A 7 10.09 17.67 -2.01
CA PHE A 7 9.18 18.69 -1.48
C PHE A 7 8.74 18.41 -0.03
N SER A 8 8.42 17.15 0.31
CA SER A 8 8.04 16.78 1.68
C SER A 8 9.22 16.88 2.65
N ILE A 9 10.42 16.47 2.23
CA ILE A 9 11.63 16.63 3.04
C ILE A 9 11.85 18.11 3.35
N VAL A 10 11.75 18.99 2.35
CA VAL A 10 11.91 20.43 2.55
C VAL A 10 10.90 20.98 3.55
N GLU A 11 9.65 20.52 3.52
CA GLU A 11 8.66 20.92 4.53
C GLU A 11 8.96 20.41 5.93
N SER A 12 9.38 19.14 6.03
CA SER A 12 9.80 18.54 7.30
C SER A 12 10.98 19.32 7.88
N LEU A 13 11.97 19.68 7.05
CA LEU A 13 13.11 20.50 7.44
C LEU A 13 12.66 21.89 7.91
N ILE A 14 11.78 22.58 7.18
CA ILE A 14 11.25 23.90 7.59
C ILE A 14 10.50 23.78 8.92
N ALA A 15 9.68 22.75 9.11
CA ALA A 15 8.95 22.52 10.36
C ALA A 15 9.89 22.24 11.54
N LYS A 16 10.93 21.44 11.34
CA LYS A 16 11.97 21.16 12.36
C LYS A 16 12.75 22.43 12.74
N LEU A 17 13.14 23.24 11.74
CA LEU A 17 13.81 24.53 11.94
C LEU A 17 12.93 25.53 12.72
N ALA A 18 11.62 25.51 12.47
CA ALA A 18 10.64 26.34 13.17
C ALA A 18 10.29 25.83 14.58
N SER A 19 10.78 24.65 14.99
CA SER A 19 10.45 24.06 16.28
C SER A 19 11.08 24.82 17.45
N ARG A 20 10.39 24.85 18.61
CA ARG A 20 10.90 25.50 19.83
C ARG A 20 12.19 24.87 20.34
N ALA A 21 12.31 23.55 20.21
CA ALA A 21 13.52 22.82 20.57
C ALA A 21 14.73 23.30 19.78
N PHE A 22 14.53 23.68 18.52
CA PHE A 22 15.57 24.18 17.65
C PHE A 22 15.92 25.65 17.94
N GLN A 23 14.89 26.49 18.15
CA GLN A 23 15.05 27.90 18.52
C GLN A 23 15.84 28.07 19.85
N GLU A 24 15.48 27.33 20.90
CA GLU A 24 16.15 27.40 22.21
C GLU A 24 17.60 26.90 22.18
N ALA A 25 17.92 25.94 21.32
CA ALA A 25 19.28 25.41 21.24
C ALA A 25 20.18 26.20 20.27
N SER A 26 19.60 27.09 19.44
CA SER A 26 20.30 27.97 18.49
C SER A 26 20.78 29.31 19.06
N GLU A 27 20.65 29.54 20.38
CA GLU A 27 20.99 30.81 21.09
C GLU A 27 22.46 31.29 20.98
N ALA A 28 23.33 30.60 20.22
CA ALA A 28 24.62 31.13 19.83
C ALA A 28 24.46 32.02 18.58
N LEU A 29 24.87 33.29 18.68
CA LEU A 29 24.75 34.30 17.61
C LEU A 29 25.17 33.80 16.21
N ASP A 30 26.27 33.04 16.11
CA ASP A 30 26.81 32.55 14.82
C ASP A 30 25.99 31.39 14.20
N VAL A 31 25.25 30.63 15.01
CA VAL A 31 24.42 29.51 14.53
C VAL A 31 23.07 30.03 14.02
N TYR A 32 22.48 30.98 14.74
CA TYR A 32 21.17 31.55 14.41
C TYR A 32 21.15 32.26 13.04
N ASP A 33 22.19 33.03 12.71
CA ASP A 33 22.26 33.74 11.43
C ASP A 33 22.40 32.77 10.25
N HIS A 34 23.26 31.74 10.37
CA HIS A 34 23.40 30.70 9.36
C HIS A 34 22.11 29.90 9.13
N LEU A 35 21.32 29.68 10.18
CA LEU A 35 20.03 28.99 10.09
C LEU A 35 18.96 29.83 9.41
N ARG A 36 18.92 31.14 9.68
CA ARG A 36 17.99 32.04 9.01
C ARG A 36 18.30 32.15 7.52
N GLU A 37 19.58 32.16 7.15
CA GLU A 37 20.01 32.12 5.75
C GLU A 37 19.60 30.80 5.09
N PHE A 38 19.83 29.68 5.78
CA PHE A 38 19.45 28.35 5.33
C PHE A 38 17.93 28.21 5.10
N GLU A 39 17.10 28.69 6.03
CA GLU A 39 15.63 28.69 5.92
C GLU A 39 15.15 29.51 4.71
N LYS A 40 15.80 30.64 4.42
CA LYS A 40 15.51 31.45 3.23
C LYS A 40 15.85 30.71 1.95
N THR A 41 17.03 30.10 1.87
CA THR A 41 17.43 29.34 0.68
C THR A 41 16.53 28.12 0.47
N LEU A 42 16.17 27.40 1.53
CA LEU A 42 15.18 26.32 1.51
C LEU A 42 13.83 26.79 0.96
N SER A 43 13.33 27.94 1.42
CA SER A 43 12.05 28.49 0.97
C SER A 43 12.08 28.84 -0.53
N LEU A 44 13.20 29.39 -1.02
CA LEU A 44 13.37 29.69 -2.45
C LEU A 44 13.45 28.41 -3.30
N VAL A 45 14.13 27.37 -2.82
CA VAL A 45 14.16 26.07 -3.50
C VAL A 45 12.76 25.43 -3.49
N LYS A 46 12.05 25.48 -2.36
CA LYS A 46 10.66 24.99 -2.23
C LYS A 46 9.74 25.56 -3.30
N ALA A 47 9.84 26.87 -3.54
CA ALA A 47 9.00 27.59 -4.49
C ALA A 47 9.11 27.08 -5.94
N VAL A 48 10.26 26.51 -6.32
CA VAL A 48 10.54 26.03 -7.68
C VAL A 48 10.56 24.51 -7.80
N LEU A 49 10.50 23.77 -6.68
CA LEU A 49 10.65 22.32 -6.66
C LEU A 49 9.55 21.60 -7.45
N LEU A 50 8.29 22.04 -7.33
CA LEU A 50 7.18 21.40 -8.05
C LEU A 50 7.34 21.52 -9.57
N ASP A 51 7.78 22.68 -10.07
CA ASP A 51 8.02 22.89 -11.50
C ASP A 51 9.25 22.12 -11.99
N ALA A 52 10.29 22.02 -11.15
CA ALA A 52 11.46 21.21 -11.43
C ALA A 52 11.12 19.72 -11.52
N GLU A 53 10.31 19.23 -10.58
CA GLU A 53 9.87 17.83 -10.54
C GLU A 53 9.03 17.46 -11.76
N GLN A 54 8.18 18.37 -12.28
CA GLN A 54 7.40 18.14 -13.50
C GLN A 54 8.26 18.14 -14.78
N LYS A 55 9.34 18.93 -14.83
CA LYS A 55 10.18 19.09 -16.03
C LYS A 55 11.33 18.08 -16.11
N GLN A 56 11.60 17.33 -15.06
CA GLN A 56 12.78 16.45 -14.99
C GLN A 56 12.74 15.25 -15.94
N GLU A 57 11.55 14.79 -16.33
CA GLU A 57 11.37 13.55 -17.12
C GLU A 57 12.16 13.58 -18.44
N HIS A 58 12.33 14.78 -19.01
CA HIS A 58 12.97 14.99 -20.30
C HIS A 58 14.30 15.77 -20.19
N ASN A 59 14.84 15.98 -18.98
CA ASN A 59 16.02 16.82 -18.76
C ASN A 59 17.00 16.19 -17.75
N HIS A 60 18.06 15.56 -18.26
CA HIS A 60 19.09 14.92 -17.45
C HIS A 60 19.87 15.88 -16.55
N GLU A 61 20.12 17.12 -16.98
CA GLU A 61 20.81 18.11 -16.13
C GLU A 61 19.93 18.51 -14.94
N LEU A 62 18.61 18.60 -15.16
CA LEU A 62 17.65 18.88 -14.10
C LEU A 62 17.49 17.69 -13.13
N GLN A 63 17.55 16.45 -13.64
CA GLN A 63 17.60 15.24 -12.80
C GLN A 63 18.82 15.24 -11.89
N GLU A 64 20.01 15.53 -12.42
CA GLU A 64 21.24 15.59 -11.64
C GLU A 64 21.18 16.71 -10.58
N TRP A 65 20.59 17.86 -10.93
CA TRP A 65 20.38 18.95 -9.99
C TRP A 65 19.45 18.55 -8.83
N LEU A 66 18.32 17.89 -9.12
CA LEU A 66 17.41 17.36 -8.10
C LEU A 66 18.11 16.30 -7.22
N ARG A 67 18.96 15.46 -7.80
CA ARG A 67 19.75 14.46 -7.06
C ARG A 67 20.71 15.12 -6.07
N GLN A 68 21.39 16.20 -6.48
CA GLN A 68 22.27 16.96 -5.60
C GLN A 68 21.51 17.66 -4.48
N LEU A 69 20.34 18.27 -4.77
CA LEU A 69 19.47 18.83 -3.74
C LEU A 69 19.04 17.79 -2.72
N LYS A 70 18.62 16.61 -3.19
CA LYS A 70 18.19 15.49 -2.36
C LYS A 70 19.30 15.05 -1.39
N SER A 71 20.54 14.94 -1.88
CA SER A 71 21.70 14.65 -1.02
C SER A 71 21.92 15.70 0.06
N VAL A 72 21.83 16.99 -0.27
CA VAL A 72 21.99 18.07 0.72
C VAL A 72 20.88 18.05 1.76
N PHE A 73 19.64 17.76 1.36
CA PHE A 73 18.52 17.68 2.29
C PHE A 73 18.62 16.50 3.25
N TYR A 74 19.13 15.35 2.80
CA TYR A 74 19.40 14.23 3.70
C TYR A 74 20.47 14.57 4.73
N ASP A 75 21.59 15.13 4.30
CA ASP A 75 22.66 15.52 5.23
C ASP A 75 22.16 16.59 6.22
N THR A 76 21.28 17.49 5.78
CA THR A 76 20.63 18.46 6.66
C THR A 76 19.72 17.78 7.67
N GLU A 77 18.90 16.84 7.23
CA GLU A 77 17.99 16.11 8.12
C GLU A 77 18.75 15.36 9.21
N ASP A 78 19.87 14.71 8.87
CA ASP A 78 20.75 14.03 9.83
C ASP A 78 21.32 15.01 10.86
N VAL A 79 21.71 16.22 10.43
CA VAL A 79 22.22 17.29 11.30
C VAL A 79 21.12 17.78 12.26
N LEU A 80 19.89 17.98 11.78
CA LEU A 80 18.77 18.38 12.62
C LEU A 80 18.34 17.27 13.59
N ASP A 81 18.33 16.01 13.15
CA ASP A 81 17.98 14.86 13.98
C ASP A 81 19.02 14.63 15.11
N GLU A 82 20.32 14.82 14.83
CA GLU A 82 21.38 14.78 15.87
C GLU A 82 21.17 15.89 16.92
N PHE A 83 20.66 17.05 16.50
CA PHE A 83 20.38 18.18 17.38
C PHE A 83 19.16 17.96 18.26
N GLU A 84 18.03 17.52 17.69
CA GLU A 84 16.82 17.17 18.44
C GLU A 84 17.10 16.07 19.46
N CYS A 85 17.85 15.03 19.07
CA CYS A 85 18.26 13.94 19.95
C CYS A 85 19.01 14.47 21.18
N GLN A 86 19.95 15.40 21.00
CA GLN A 86 20.68 15.99 22.11
C GLN A 86 19.82 16.89 23.00
N THR A 87 18.89 17.66 22.43
CA THR A 87 17.96 18.48 23.20
C THR A 87 17.06 17.61 24.08
N LEU A 88 16.48 16.55 23.51
CA LEU A 88 15.70 15.56 24.26
C LEU A 88 16.54 14.91 25.36
N ARG A 89 17.78 14.52 25.05
CA ARG A 89 18.70 13.94 26.04
C ARG A 89 18.99 14.89 27.20
N LYS A 90 19.16 16.20 26.94
CA LYS A 90 19.32 17.21 28.00
C LYS A 90 18.06 17.36 28.86
N GLN A 91 16.87 17.28 28.27
CA GLN A 91 15.61 17.35 29.02
C GLN A 91 15.43 16.14 29.93
N VAL A 92 15.74 14.93 29.44
CA VAL A 92 15.72 13.69 30.24
C VAL A 92 16.70 13.79 31.42
N LEU A 93 17.92 14.27 31.18
CA LEU A 93 18.93 14.46 32.24
C LEU A 93 18.50 15.50 33.28
N LYS A 94 17.90 16.63 32.87
CA LYS A 94 17.35 17.62 33.81
C LYS A 94 16.20 17.08 34.65
N ALA A 95 15.42 16.15 34.10
CA ALA A 95 14.26 15.59 34.77
C ALA A 95 14.58 14.37 35.66
N HIS A 96 15.61 13.58 35.33
CA HIS A 96 15.87 12.26 35.95
C HIS A 96 17.35 11.98 36.29
N GLY A 97 18.28 12.89 35.97
CA GLY A 97 19.72 12.69 36.15
C GLY A 97 20.23 13.02 37.56
N THR A 98 21.33 12.38 37.97
CA THR A 98 22.03 12.73 39.21
C THR A 98 23.15 13.75 38.94
N ILE A 99 23.61 14.47 39.98
CA ILE A 99 24.72 15.45 39.90
C ILE A 99 26.00 14.80 39.31
N LYS A 100 26.18 13.49 39.50
CA LYS A 100 27.33 12.73 38.98
C LYS A 100 27.24 12.52 37.46
N ASP A 101 26.03 12.40 36.92
CA ASP A 101 25.77 12.27 35.48
C ASP A 101 26.05 13.60 34.75
N GLU A 102 25.73 14.74 35.37
CA GLU A 102 26.04 16.08 34.86
C GLU A 102 27.55 16.34 34.74
N VAL A 103 28.35 15.94 35.74
CA VAL A 103 29.80 16.20 35.78
C VAL A 103 30.57 15.27 34.83
N SER A 104 30.12 14.02 34.63
CA SER A 104 30.78 13.11 33.67
C SER A 104 30.66 13.57 32.21
N HIS A 105 29.62 14.35 31.89
CA HIS A 105 29.36 14.85 30.54
C HIS A 105 30.21 16.07 30.13
N PHE A 106 30.82 16.78 31.08
CA PHE A 106 31.76 17.88 30.78
C PHE A 106 33.07 17.41 30.15
N PHE A 107 33.47 16.15 30.40
CA PHE A 107 34.74 15.56 29.96
C PHE A 107 34.61 14.52 28.83
N SER A 108 33.41 14.40 28.23
CA SER A 108 33.10 13.53 27.08
C SER A 108 32.94 14.34 25.79
N SER A 109 32.84 13.69 24.62
CA SER A 109 32.35 14.29 23.36
C SER A 109 30.96 14.95 23.48
N SER A 110 30.31 14.78 24.63
CA SER A 110 29.07 15.44 25.07
C SER A 110 29.27 16.82 25.71
N ASN A 111 30.48 17.38 25.75
CA ASN A 111 30.71 18.73 26.26
C ASN A 111 29.81 19.74 25.50
N PRO A 112 28.95 20.52 26.20
CA PRO A 112 27.98 21.40 25.56
C PRO A 112 28.57 22.41 24.57
N LEU A 113 29.80 22.87 24.80
CA LEU A 113 30.50 23.81 23.92
C LEU A 113 31.11 23.10 22.71
N VAL A 114 31.74 21.93 22.92
CA VAL A 114 32.31 21.12 21.81
C VAL A 114 31.21 20.65 20.87
N PHE A 115 30.08 20.19 21.41
CA PHE A 115 28.93 19.83 20.59
C PHE A 115 28.35 21.03 19.83
N ARG A 116 28.23 22.19 20.48
CA ARG A 116 27.78 23.43 19.82
C ARG A 116 28.70 23.82 18.66
N CYS A 117 30.02 23.77 18.84
CA CYS A 117 30.99 24.04 17.78
C CYS A 117 30.90 23.02 16.64
N LYS A 118 30.81 21.73 16.95
CA LYS A 118 30.62 20.65 15.96
C LYS A 118 29.34 20.87 15.15
N MET A 119 28.24 21.21 15.81
CA MET A 119 26.97 21.44 15.14
C MET A 119 26.97 22.71 14.29
N ALA A 120 27.57 23.80 14.79
CA ALA A 120 27.75 25.03 14.02
C ALA A 120 28.52 24.78 12.72
N GLN A 121 29.59 23.98 12.77
CA GLN A 121 30.34 23.58 11.58
C GLN A 121 29.51 22.74 10.61
N LYS A 122 28.72 21.78 11.11
CA LYS A 122 27.83 20.96 10.29
C LYS A 122 26.74 21.79 9.60
N ILE A 123 26.06 22.68 10.34
CA ILE A 123 25.06 23.61 9.80
C ILE A 123 25.67 24.51 8.73
N LYS A 124 26.88 25.03 8.98
CA LYS A 124 27.60 25.86 8.02
C LYS A 124 27.97 25.12 6.74
N ASP A 125 28.34 23.84 6.85
CA ASP A 125 28.65 23.00 5.70
C ASP A 125 27.41 22.74 4.82
N VAL A 126 26.32 22.27 5.43
CA VAL A 126 25.07 21.99 4.69
C VAL A 126 24.48 23.27 4.09
N SER A 127 24.60 24.41 4.77
CA SER A 127 24.14 25.70 4.25
C SER A 127 24.91 26.13 3.01
N LYS A 128 26.25 26.08 3.04
CA LYS A 128 27.09 26.38 1.86
C LYS A 128 26.80 25.45 0.68
N ARG A 129 26.57 24.17 0.94
CA ARG A 129 26.23 23.19 -0.10
C ARG A 129 24.85 23.48 -0.68
N LEU A 130 23.86 23.81 0.15
CA LEU A 130 22.54 24.19 -0.32
C LEU A 130 22.60 25.45 -1.18
N ASP A 131 23.29 26.50 -0.76
CA ASP A 131 23.42 27.75 -1.52
C ASP A 131 24.06 27.51 -2.89
N LYS A 132 25.11 26.67 -2.93
CA LYS A 132 25.78 26.30 -4.18
C LYS A 132 24.83 25.61 -5.16
N VAL A 133 24.07 24.62 -4.69
CA VAL A 133 23.11 23.88 -5.54
C VAL A 133 21.91 24.78 -5.89
N ALA A 134 21.44 25.61 -4.96
CA ALA A 134 20.33 26.52 -5.17
C ALA A 134 20.65 27.63 -6.20
N ALA A 135 21.91 28.04 -6.34
CA ALA A 135 22.32 29.01 -7.36
C ALA A 135 22.10 28.49 -8.80
N ASP A 136 22.24 27.17 -9.00
CA ASP A 136 22.07 26.54 -10.31
C ASP A 136 20.61 26.51 -10.78
N ARG A 137 19.63 26.78 -9.90
CA ARG A 137 18.19 26.83 -10.26
C ARG A 137 17.89 27.79 -11.43
N HIS A 138 18.66 28.87 -11.54
CA HIS A 138 18.46 29.89 -12.56
C HIS A 138 18.77 29.38 -13.98
N LYS A 139 19.51 28.26 -14.10
CA LYS A 139 19.86 27.63 -15.38
C LYS A 139 18.68 26.92 -16.05
N PHE A 140 17.66 26.56 -15.27
CA PHE A 140 16.57 25.68 -15.73
C PHE A 140 15.26 26.41 -16.05
N GLY A 141 15.21 27.75 -15.92
CA GLY A 141 14.00 28.52 -16.24
C GLY A 141 12.76 28.10 -15.43
N LEU A 142 12.98 27.73 -14.16
CA LEU A 142 11.93 27.22 -13.29
C LEU A 142 10.95 28.32 -12.88
N ARG A 143 9.67 28.00 -12.82
CA ARG A 143 8.58 28.89 -12.40
C ARG A 143 8.24 28.62 -10.94
N ILE A 144 7.84 29.68 -10.25
CA ILE A 144 7.28 29.56 -8.91
C ILE A 144 5.86 29.00 -9.04
N ILE A 145 5.61 27.85 -8.42
CA ILE A 145 4.27 27.29 -8.28
C ILE A 145 3.84 27.53 -6.82
N ASP A 146 3.04 28.57 -6.61
CA ASP A 146 2.62 29.04 -5.27
C ASP A 146 1.42 28.24 -4.71
N VAL A 147 0.83 27.37 -5.53
CA VAL A 147 -0.33 26.57 -5.14
C VAL A 147 0.16 25.24 -4.60
N ASP A 148 0.20 25.13 -3.28
CA ASP A 148 0.17 23.83 -2.60
C ASP A 148 -1.14 23.14 -2.98
N THR A 149 -1.13 22.33 -4.04
CA THR A 149 -2.28 21.57 -4.54
C THR A 149 -2.71 20.44 -3.58
N ARG A 150 -2.32 20.51 -2.30
CA ARG A 150 -2.92 19.76 -1.17
C ARG A 150 -4.35 20.18 -0.85
N VAL A 151 -5.05 20.80 -1.79
CA VAL A 151 -6.50 20.91 -1.73
C VAL A 151 -7.04 19.51 -2.02
N VAL A 152 -7.07 18.67 -0.98
CA VAL A 152 -7.90 17.47 -0.95
C VAL A 152 -9.29 17.95 -1.31
N HIS A 153 -9.72 17.65 -2.53
CA HIS A 153 -11.12 17.82 -2.88
C HIS A 153 -11.84 16.86 -1.95
N ARG A 154 -12.56 17.41 -0.96
CA ARG A 154 -13.36 16.63 -0.04
C ARG A 154 -14.44 15.94 -0.88
N ARG A 155 -14.11 14.77 -1.41
CA ARG A 155 -15.06 13.87 -2.06
C ARG A 155 -15.93 13.37 -0.93
N ASP A 156 -17.19 13.79 -0.89
CA ASP A 156 -18.15 13.25 0.07
C ASP A 156 -18.32 11.75 -0.18
N MET A 157 -17.54 10.97 0.56
CA MET A 157 -17.43 9.50 0.48
C MET A 157 -18.47 8.80 1.35
N SER A 158 -19.49 9.52 1.83
CA SER A 158 -20.47 9.07 2.84
C SER A 158 -21.37 7.90 2.43
N ARG A 159 -21.12 7.25 1.27
CA ARG A 159 -22.05 6.25 0.71
C ARG A 159 -21.48 4.92 0.24
N MET A 160 -20.19 4.61 0.32
CA MET A 160 -19.73 3.31 -0.20
C MET A 160 -18.58 2.73 0.62
N THR A 161 -18.90 1.91 1.62
CA THR A 161 -18.05 0.78 2.02
C THR A 161 -18.78 -0.12 3.01
N HIS A 162 -19.11 -1.33 2.58
CA HIS A 162 -19.35 -2.45 3.46
C HIS A 162 -18.26 -3.49 3.19
N SER A 163 -17.82 -4.20 4.24
CA SER A 163 -16.84 -5.30 4.15
C SER A 163 -17.35 -6.51 3.36
N ARG A 164 -18.65 -6.52 3.03
CA ARG A 164 -19.28 -7.52 2.19
C ARG A 164 -19.49 -6.92 0.81
N VAL A 165 -19.03 -7.63 -0.22
CA VAL A 165 -19.44 -7.36 -1.58
C VAL A 165 -20.97 -7.51 -1.61
N SER A 166 -21.70 -6.41 -1.72
CA SER A 166 -23.15 -6.46 -1.93
C SER A 166 -23.41 -7.10 -3.29
N ASP A 167 -24.48 -7.89 -3.42
CA ASP A 167 -24.91 -8.43 -4.72
C ASP A 167 -25.13 -7.30 -5.74
N SER A 168 -25.49 -6.09 -5.28
CA SER A 168 -25.66 -4.89 -6.10
C SER A 168 -24.34 -4.27 -6.60
N ASP A 169 -23.19 -4.72 -6.09
CA ASP A 169 -21.88 -4.14 -6.41
C ASP A 169 -21.11 -4.89 -7.49
N VAL A 170 -21.52 -6.11 -7.81
CA VAL A 170 -20.91 -6.92 -8.86
C VAL A 170 -21.72 -6.77 -10.14
N ILE A 171 -21.08 -6.36 -11.22
CA ILE A 171 -21.73 -6.14 -12.52
C ILE A 171 -21.26 -7.20 -13.51
N GLY A 172 -22.20 -7.87 -14.18
CA GLY A 172 -21.93 -8.72 -15.34
C GLY A 172 -21.29 -10.07 -15.02
N ARG A 173 -21.46 -10.55 -13.78
CA ARG A 173 -20.91 -11.83 -13.29
C ARG A 173 -21.99 -12.82 -12.86
N GLU A 174 -23.24 -12.54 -13.14
CA GLU A 174 -24.41 -13.34 -12.75
C GLU A 174 -24.33 -14.74 -13.41
N HIS A 175 -24.00 -14.79 -14.70
CA HIS A 175 -23.86 -16.07 -15.40
C HIS A 175 -22.66 -16.89 -14.92
N ASP A 176 -21.53 -16.24 -14.64
CA ASP A 176 -20.35 -16.89 -14.03
C ASP A 176 -20.71 -17.45 -12.64
N LYS A 177 -21.43 -16.67 -11.83
CA LYS A 177 -21.90 -17.08 -10.50
C LYS A 177 -22.76 -18.32 -10.59
N GLU A 178 -23.74 -18.37 -11.49
CA GLU A 178 -24.62 -19.53 -11.61
C GLU A 178 -23.87 -20.80 -12.00
N LYS A 179 -22.92 -20.73 -12.93
CA LYS A 179 -22.06 -21.88 -13.28
C LYS A 179 -21.31 -22.43 -12.08
N ILE A 180 -20.72 -21.56 -11.24
CA ILE A 180 -20.00 -22.02 -10.05
C ILE A 180 -20.97 -22.60 -9.01
N ILE A 181 -22.16 -21.99 -8.85
CA ILE A 181 -23.18 -22.51 -7.93
C ILE A 181 -23.65 -23.90 -8.38
N GLU A 182 -23.89 -24.13 -9.67
CA GLU A 182 -24.23 -25.44 -10.22
C GLU A 182 -23.16 -26.51 -9.92
N LEU A 183 -21.88 -26.14 -9.92
CA LEU A 183 -20.77 -27.04 -9.56
C LEU A 183 -20.70 -27.31 -8.04
N LEU A 184 -21.12 -26.35 -7.21
CA LEU A 184 -21.16 -26.48 -5.76
C LEU A 184 -22.39 -27.23 -5.26
N MET A 185 -23.49 -27.18 -6.00
CA MET A 185 -24.74 -27.84 -5.68
C MET A 185 -24.68 -29.35 -5.94
N PRO A 186 -25.42 -30.17 -5.17
CA PRO A 186 -25.54 -31.60 -5.46
C PRO A 186 -26.22 -31.80 -6.82
N GLN A 187 -25.55 -32.49 -7.75
CA GLN A 187 -26.10 -32.80 -9.07
C GLN A 187 -27.16 -33.91 -9.01
N ASN A 188 -27.08 -34.82 -8.03
CA ASN A 188 -28.07 -35.88 -7.77
C ASN A 188 -28.12 -36.25 -6.27
N PRO A 189 -29.31 -36.59 -5.70
CA PRO A 189 -29.44 -36.97 -4.28
C PRO A 189 -28.72 -38.27 -3.89
N ASN A 190 -28.42 -39.13 -4.87
CA ASN A 190 -27.74 -40.42 -4.67
C ASN A 190 -26.27 -40.38 -5.08
N ASP A 191 -25.79 -39.22 -5.56
CA ASP A 191 -24.40 -39.03 -5.96
C ASP A 191 -23.65 -38.42 -4.78
N ASP A 192 -23.51 -39.24 -3.73
CA ASP A 192 -22.56 -38.97 -2.66
C ASP A 192 -21.16 -39.13 -3.26
N ASP A 193 -20.69 -38.07 -3.92
CA ASP A 193 -19.29 -37.96 -4.30
C ASP A 193 -18.46 -38.05 -3.01
N LYS A 194 -17.96 -39.26 -2.74
CA LYS A 194 -17.16 -39.58 -1.55
C LYS A 194 -15.83 -38.81 -1.55
N SER A 195 -15.49 -38.15 -2.66
CA SER A 195 -14.24 -37.45 -2.85
C SER A 195 -14.40 -35.93 -2.67
N LEU A 196 -13.40 -35.33 -2.03
CA LEU A 196 -13.29 -33.87 -1.89
C LEU A 196 -13.08 -33.25 -3.27
N SER A 197 -14.07 -32.50 -3.74
CA SER A 197 -14.07 -31.85 -5.06
C SER A 197 -13.51 -30.43 -4.97
N VAL A 198 -12.67 -30.09 -5.95
CA VAL A 198 -11.91 -28.85 -6.00
C VAL A 198 -12.24 -28.15 -7.31
N ILE A 199 -12.77 -26.94 -7.21
CA ILE A 199 -13.29 -26.12 -8.32
C ILE A 199 -12.34 -24.93 -8.52
N PRO A 200 -11.49 -24.93 -9.56
CA PRO A 200 -10.60 -23.80 -9.83
C PRO A 200 -11.31 -22.69 -10.62
N ILE A 201 -11.14 -21.44 -10.21
CA ILE A 201 -11.43 -20.23 -10.98
C ILE A 201 -10.10 -19.63 -11.44
N VAL A 202 -9.94 -19.50 -12.76
CA VAL A 202 -8.67 -19.10 -13.39
C VAL A 202 -8.87 -17.87 -14.24
N GLY A 203 -7.89 -16.97 -14.21
CA GLY A 203 -7.89 -15.78 -15.05
C GLY A 203 -6.80 -14.81 -14.63
N ILE A 204 -6.48 -13.87 -15.52
CA ILE A 204 -5.44 -12.87 -15.28
C ILE A 204 -5.70 -12.03 -14.01
N GLY A 205 -4.67 -11.35 -13.51
CA GLY A 205 -4.82 -10.45 -12.36
C GLY A 205 -5.79 -9.30 -12.67
N GLY A 206 -6.54 -8.84 -11.66
CA GLY A 206 -7.55 -7.78 -11.83
C GLY A 206 -8.85 -8.20 -12.54
N MET A 207 -8.99 -9.47 -12.97
CA MET A 207 -10.19 -9.97 -13.66
C MET A 207 -11.44 -10.12 -12.76
N GLY A 208 -11.27 -10.02 -11.43
CA GLY A 208 -12.36 -10.16 -10.46
C GLY A 208 -12.62 -11.59 -9.97
N LYS A 209 -11.60 -12.47 -9.98
CA LYS A 209 -11.72 -13.86 -9.48
C LYS A 209 -12.16 -13.92 -8.02
N THR A 210 -11.44 -13.21 -7.14
CA THR A 210 -11.78 -13.06 -5.73
C THR A 210 -13.17 -12.45 -5.55
N THR A 211 -13.55 -11.48 -6.39
CA THR A 211 -14.91 -10.89 -6.38
C THR A 211 -15.98 -11.92 -6.72
N LEU A 212 -15.78 -12.73 -7.76
CA LEU A 212 -16.69 -13.82 -8.13
C LEU A 212 -16.78 -14.88 -7.03
N ALA A 213 -15.65 -15.29 -6.46
CA ALA A 213 -15.62 -16.23 -5.35
C ALA A 213 -16.36 -15.68 -4.11
N LYS A 214 -16.19 -14.39 -3.77
CA LYS A 214 -16.96 -13.71 -2.71
C LYS A 214 -18.45 -13.65 -3.04
N PHE A 215 -18.81 -13.42 -4.31
CA PHE A 215 -20.19 -13.34 -4.78
C PHE A 215 -20.92 -14.69 -4.68
N VAL A 216 -20.21 -15.79 -4.93
CA VAL A 216 -20.71 -17.15 -4.70
C VAL A 216 -20.74 -17.48 -3.21
N PHE A 217 -19.66 -17.22 -2.47
CA PHE A 217 -19.52 -17.56 -1.05
C PHE A 217 -20.59 -16.92 -0.17
N ASN A 218 -21.06 -15.72 -0.53
CA ASN A 218 -22.11 -15.00 0.20
C ASN A 218 -23.53 -15.27 -0.32
N ASP A 219 -23.71 -16.13 -1.33
CA ASP A 219 -25.05 -16.45 -1.84
C ASP A 219 -25.85 -17.28 -0.82
N LYS A 220 -27.10 -16.89 -0.59
CA LYS A 220 -27.99 -17.53 0.39
C LYS A 220 -28.24 -19.01 0.12
N ARG A 221 -28.16 -19.46 -1.13
CA ARG A 221 -28.31 -20.87 -1.49
C ARG A 221 -27.12 -21.69 -0.98
N ILE A 222 -25.93 -21.10 -0.92
CA ILE A 222 -24.73 -21.74 -0.39
C ILE A 222 -24.82 -21.89 1.14
N ASP A 223 -25.45 -20.94 1.85
CA ASP A 223 -25.70 -21.04 3.30
C ASP A 223 -26.52 -22.28 3.67
N GLY A 224 -27.46 -22.69 2.82
CA GLY A 224 -28.26 -23.90 3.04
C GLY A 224 -27.54 -25.21 2.72
N CYS A 225 -26.42 -25.15 1.98
CA CYS A 225 -25.74 -26.34 1.46
C CYS A 225 -24.51 -26.76 2.27
N PHE A 226 -23.89 -25.83 2.98
CA PHE A 226 -22.67 -26.05 3.73
C PHE A 226 -22.83 -25.51 5.16
N THR A 227 -22.66 -26.38 6.14
CA THR A 227 -22.75 -26.03 7.56
C THR A 227 -21.59 -25.14 7.99
N LEU A 228 -20.43 -25.30 7.35
CA LEU A 228 -19.22 -24.55 7.63
C LEU A 228 -18.70 -23.89 6.35
N LYS A 229 -18.35 -22.61 6.43
CA LYS A 229 -17.73 -21.87 5.33
C LYS A 229 -16.46 -21.20 5.81
N MET A 230 -15.37 -21.44 5.10
CA MET A 230 -14.02 -20.98 5.46
C MET A 230 -13.42 -20.22 4.29
N TRP A 231 -12.69 -19.14 4.57
CA TRP A 231 -12.00 -18.35 3.57
C TRP A 231 -10.55 -18.13 4.00
N VAL A 232 -9.62 -18.55 3.15
CA VAL A 232 -8.18 -18.43 3.40
C VAL A 232 -7.51 -17.83 2.17
N CYS A 233 -6.79 -16.73 2.40
CA CYS A 233 -5.88 -16.15 1.41
C CYS A 233 -4.50 -16.82 1.55
N VAL A 234 -4.03 -17.41 0.46
CA VAL A 234 -2.77 -18.16 0.38
C VAL A 234 -1.67 -17.17 0.07
N SER A 235 -0.66 -17.10 0.95
CA SER A 235 0.52 -16.27 0.74
C SER A 235 1.44 -16.88 -0.32
N ASP A 236 2.35 -16.08 -0.87
CA ASP A 236 3.37 -16.54 -1.83
C ASP A 236 4.19 -17.74 -1.28
N ASP A 237 4.46 -17.76 0.03
CA ASP A 237 4.99 -18.95 0.70
C ASP A 237 3.85 -19.93 1.06
N PHE A 238 3.87 -21.09 0.41
CA PHE A 238 2.96 -22.21 0.65
C PHE A 238 3.50 -23.07 1.80
N ASP A 239 3.43 -22.51 3.00
CA ASP A 239 3.67 -23.23 4.25
C ASP A 239 2.36 -23.89 4.71
N ILE A 240 2.38 -25.23 4.74
CA ILE A 240 1.24 -26.06 5.17
C ILE A 240 0.82 -25.73 6.60
N ASN A 241 1.77 -25.50 7.51
CA ASN A 241 1.47 -25.17 8.91
C ASN A 241 0.70 -23.86 9.00
N GLN A 242 1.19 -22.83 8.32
CA GLN A 242 0.53 -21.52 8.28
C GLN A 242 -0.86 -21.61 7.65
N LEU A 243 -1.02 -22.41 6.59
CA LEU A 243 -2.32 -22.62 5.97
C LEU A 243 -3.30 -23.34 6.91
N ILE A 244 -2.87 -24.39 7.60
CA ILE A 244 -3.71 -25.10 8.59
C ILE A 244 -4.16 -24.13 9.69
N ILE A 245 -3.24 -23.31 10.21
CA ILE A 245 -3.55 -22.30 11.23
C ILE A 245 -4.56 -21.28 10.70
N LYS A 246 -4.38 -20.77 9.48
CA LYS A 246 -5.34 -19.85 8.83
C LYS A 246 -6.71 -20.50 8.67
N ILE A 247 -6.77 -21.78 8.26
CA ILE A 247 -8.03 -22.53 8.14
C ILE A 247 -8.71 -22.64 9.52
N ILE A 248 -8.00 -23.08 10.55
CA ILE A 248 -8.53 -23.22 11.91
C ILE A 248 -9.05 -21.88 12.43
N ASN A 249 -8.29 -20.80 12.25
CA ASN A 249 -8.70 -19.46 12.66
C ASN A 249 -9.92 -18.94 11.89
N SER A 250 -10.14 -19.37 10.65
CA SER A 250 -11.32 -18.99 9.87
C SER A 250 -12.64 -19.58 10.41
N VAL A 251 -12.56 -20.66 11.21
CA VAL A 251 -13.71 -21.28 11.88
C VAL A 251 -14.11 -20.54 13.16
N ASN A 252 -13.14 -19.95 13.87
CA ASN A 252 -13.32 -19.38 15.21
C ASN A 252 -13.55 -17.86 15.19
N VAL A 253 -14.58 -17.37 14.50
CA VAL A 253 -14.88 -15.92 14.51
C VAL A 253 -15.27 -15.43 15.91
N ASP A 254 -15.84 -16.29 16.76
CA ASP A 254 -16.38 -15.93 18.09
C ASP A 254 -15.43 -16.18 19.28
N ASP A 255 -14.45 -17.09 19.18
CA ASP A 255 -13.56 -17.48 20.32
C ASP A 255 -12.20 -16.76 20.34
N GLY A 256 -11.97 -15.84 19.41
CA GLY A 256 -10.71 -15.11 19.26
C GLY A 256 -9.60 -15.93 18.55
N PRO A 257 -8.68 -15.26 17.83
CA PRO A 257 -7.63 -15.95 17.09
C PRO A 257 -6.66 -16.67 18.02
N LEU A 258 -6.16 -17.84 17.60
CA LEU A 258 -4.96 -18.43 18.20
C LEU A 258 -3.84 -17.38 18.11
N ARG A 259 -3.43 -16.82 19.25
CA ARG A 259 -2.42 -15.76 19.27
C ARG A 259 -1.10 -16.30 18.69
N PRO A 260 -0.40 -15.50 17.86
CA PRO A 260 0.90 -15.88 17.29
C PRO A 260 1.99 -16.26 18.30
N GLN A 261 1.81 -15.88 19.57
CA GLN A 261 2.81 -16.06 20.63
C GLN A 261 3.00 -17.51 21.10
N ASN A 262 2.16 -18.45 20.66
CA ASN A 262 2.29 -19.88 20.99
C ASN A 262 2.70 -20.75 19.78
N LEU A 263 2.94 -20.15 18.59
CA LEU A 263 3.04 -20.88 17.33
C LEU A 263 4.32 -21.70 17.16
N ASP A 264 5.45 -21.23 17.70
CA ASP A 264 6.75 -21.92 17.56
C ASP A 264 6.85 -23.22 18.40
N MET A 265 5.80 -23.56 19.18
CA MET A 265 5.73 -24.76 20.02
C MET A 265 4.59 -25.71 19.67
N VAL A 266 3.76 -25.44 18.67
CA VAL A 266 2.67 -26.35 18.31
C VAL A 266 3.17 -27.39 17.31
N ASP A 267 3.23 -28.63 17.75
CA ASP A 267 3.57 -29.78 16.92
C ASP A 267 2.59 -29.94 15.74
N LEU A 268 3.08 -30.30 14.56
CA LEU A 268 2.28 -30.53 13.34
C LEU A 268 1.15 -31.52 13.63
N GLU A 269 1.42 -32.54 14.44
CA GLU A 269 0.41 -33.53 14.85
C GLU A 269 -0.76 -32.88 15.62
N GLN A 270 -0.48 -31.90 16.48
CA GLN A 270 -1.52 -31.17 17.20
C GLN A 270 -2.36 -30.30 16.26
N LEU A 271 -1.73 -29.60 15.31
CA LEU A 271 -2.45 -28.80 14.30
C LEU A 271 -3.35 -29.68 13.43
N GLN A 272 -2.84 -30.83 13.00
CA GLN A 272 -3.62 -31.80 12.22
C GLN A 272 -4.81 -32.36 13.02
N ASN A 273 -4.61 -32.71 14.29
CA ASN A 273 -5.68 -33.22 15.15
C ASN A 273 -6.75 -32.15 15.41
N GLN A 274 -6.35 -30.90 15.62
CA GLN A 274 -7.28 -29.78 15.74
C GLN A 274 -8.07 -29.55 14.46
N LEU A 275 -7.42 -29.49 13.29
CA LEU A 275 -8.10 -29.36 12.01
C LEU A 275 -9.11 -30.48 11.78
N ARG A 276 -8.70 -31.74 11.99
CA ARG A 276 -9.58 -32.91 11.87
C ARG A 276 -10.77 -32.80 12.80
N SER A 277 -10.57 -32.43 14.06
CA SER A 277 -11.66 -32.28 15.03
C SER A 277 -12.69 -31.21 14.63
N LYS A 278 -12.24 -30.11 14.01
CA LYS A 278 -13.10 -29.00 13.56
C LYS A 278 -13.89 -29.34 12.30
N LEU A 279 -13.30 -30.11 11.40
CA LEU A 279 -13.95 -30.54 10.16
C LEU A 279 -14.82 -31.81 10.36
N ALA A 280 -14.53 -32.61 11.39
CA ALA A 280 -15.14 -33.92 11.65
C ALA A 280 -16.66 -33.92 11.48
N GLY A 281 -17.15 -34.66 10.48
CA GLY A 281 -18.58 -34.86 10.25
C GLY A 281 -19.33 -33.62 9.76
N THR A 282 -18.63 -32.54 9.42
CA THR A 282 -19.23 -31.31 8.89
C THR A 282 -19.05 -31.23 7.37
N LYS A 283 -20.12 -30.79 6.69
CA LYS A 283 -20.05 -30.47 5.26
C LYS A 283 -19.62 -29.01 5.11
N PHE A 284 -18.45 -28.79 4.50
CA PHE A 284 -17.86 -27.45 4.43
C PHE A 284 -17.59 -26.97 3.00
N LEU A 285 -17.53 -25.65 2.86
CA LEU A 285 -16.96 -24.95 1.72
C LEU A 285 -15.70 -24.22 2.17
N LEU A 286 -14.55 -24.56 1.58
CA LEU A 286 -13.28 -23.87 1.82
C LEU A 286 -12.87 -23.09 0.58
N VAL A 287 -12.66 -21.79 0.71
CA VAL A 287 -12.07 -20.96 -0.35
C VAL A 287 -10.58 -20.78 -0.09
N LEU A 288 -9.76 -21.20 -1.06
CA LEU A 288 -8.32 -20.90 -1.14
C LEU A 288 -8.10 -19.83 -2.19
N ASP A 289 -7.90 -18.59 -1.74
CA ASP A 289 -7.81 -17.41 -2.60
C ASP A 289 -6.35 -17.06 -2.94
N ASP A 290 -6.11 -16.74 -4.20
CA ASP A 290 -4.86 -16.36 -4.87
C ASP A 290 -3.70 -17.36 -4.67
N VAL A 291 -3.88 -18.60 -5.14
CA VAL A 291 -2.85 -19.64 -5.04
C VAL A 291 -1.79 -19.50 -6.14
N TRP A 292 -0.52 -19.45 -5.74
CA TRP A 292 0.66 -19.30 -6.61
C TRP A 292 1.62 -20.48 -6.63
N ASN A 293 1.48 -21.44 -5.72
CA ASN A 293 2.40 -22.55 -5.58
C ASN A 293 1.98 -23.77 -6.43
N ASP A 294 2.94 -24.35 -7.16
CA ASP A 294 2.76 -25.51 -8.04
C ASP A 294 3.31 -26.83 -7.46
N ASP A 295 3.72 -26.83 -6.18
CA ASP A 295 4.18 -28.02 -5.45
C ASP A 295 3.00 -28.96 -5.18
N ARG A 296 2.88 -29.92 -6.10
CA ARG A 296 1.87 -30.97 -6.02
C ARG A 296 1.97 -31.80 -4.74
N VAL A 297 3.17 -32.01 -4.20
CA VAL A 297 3.36 -32.85 -2.99
C VAL A 297 2.72 -32.15 -1.80
N LYS A 298 3.03 -30.86 -1.61
CA LYS A 298 2.43 -30.05 -0.55
C LYS A 298 0.91 -29.93 -0.68
N TRP A 299 0.41 -29.76 -1.91
CA TRP A 299 -1.03 -29.74 -2.15
C TRP A 299 -1.70 -31.07 -1.79
N VAL A 300 -1.14 -32.20 -2.22
CA VAL A 300 -1.69 -33.53 -1.92
C VAL A 300 -1.70 -33.78 -0.41
N GLU A 301 -0.64 -33.37 0.30
CA GLU A 301 -0.58 -33.45 1.76
C GLU A 301 -1.72 -32.65 2.41
N LEU A 302 -1.85 -31.35 2.09
CA LEU A 302 -2.91 -30.49 2.62
C LEU A 302 -4.30 -31.04 2.29
N ARG A 303 -4.54 -31.45 1.04
CA ARG A 303 -5.80 -32.02 0.59
C ARG A 303 -6.16 -33.28 1.37
N ASN A 304 -5.20 -34.17 1.62
CA ASN A 304 -5.42 -35.38 2.41
C ASN A 304 -5.79 -35.05 3.86
N LEU A 305 -5.11 -34.08 4.47
CA LEU A 305 -5.42 -33.64 5.84
C LEU A 305 -6.85 -33.10 5.96
N ILE A 306 -7.29 -32.31 4.98
CA ILE A 306 -8.65 -31.76 4.92
C ILE A 306 -9.68 -32.86 4.65
N GLN A 307 -9.41 -33.77 3.71
CA GLN A 307 -10.35 -34.81 3.29
C GLN A 307 -10.67 -35.80 4.40
N VAL A 308 -9.70 -36.15 5.25
CA VAL A 308 -9.90 -37.12 6.35
C VAL A 308 -10.91 -36.61 7.38
N GLY A 309 -11.02 -35.29 7.58
CA GLY A 309 -11.97 -34.70 8.52
C GLY A 309 -13.37 -34.42 7.93
N GLY A 310 -13.48 -34.20 6.62
CA GLY A 310 -14.70 -33.69 6.00
C GLY A 310 -15.82 -34.71 5.80
N ALA A 311 -17.07 -34.26 5.93
CA ALA A 311 -18.22 -35.02 5.46
C ALA A 311 -18.28 -35.07 3.92
N ALA A 312 -18.95 -36.09 3.38
CA ALA A 312 -19.21 -36.20 1.94
C ALA A 312 -19.91 -34.95 1.39
N GLY A 313 -19.57 -34.57 0.16
CA GLY A 313 -20.07 -33.35 -0.47
C GLY A 313 -19.40 -32.05 -0.01
N SER A 314 -18.35 -32.11 0.82
CA SER A 314 -17.50 -30.94 1.08
C SER A 314 -16.74 -30.52 -0.19
N LYS A 315 -16.54 -29.21 -0.37
CA LYS A 315 -15.97 -28.64 -1.60
C LYS A 315 -14.87 -27.62 -1.28
N ILE A 316 -13.88 -27.52 -2.17
CA ILE A 316 -12.87 -26.46 -2.16
C ILE A 316 -13.04 -25.60 -3.41
N LEU A 317 -13.12 -24.29 -3.23
CA LEU A 317 -13.06 -23.31 -4.32
C LEU A 317 -11.65 -22.69 -4.33
N VAL A 318 -10.97 -22.74 -5.46
CA VAL A 318 -9.60 -22.20 -5.59
C VAL A 318 -9.63 -21.04 -6.57
N THR A 319 -8.97 -19.92 -6.26
CA THR A 319 -8.70 -18.86 -7.25
C THR A 319 -7.21 -18.83 -7.56
N THR A 320 -6.85 -18.74 -8.84
CA THR A 320 -5.44 -18.62 -9.27
C THR A 320 -5.32 -17.89 -10.60
N ARG A 321 -4.14 -17.35 -10.87
CA ARG A 321 -3.79 -16.74 -12.17
C ARG A 321 -3.19 -17.74 -13.14
N ILE A 322 -2.81 -18.93 -12.66
CA ILE A 322 -1.93 -19.84 -13.38
C ILE A 322 -2.72 -21.11 -13.75
N ASP A 323 -2.87 -21.35 -15.07
CA ASP A 323 -3.59 -22.53 -15.59
C ASP A 323 -2.98 -23.86 -15.11
N SER A 324 -1.65 -23.94 -14.95
CA SER A 324 -0.98 -25.15 -14.46
C SER A 324 -1.37 -25.48 -13.01
N ILE A 325 -1.47 -24.47 -12.12
CA ILE A 325 -1.91 -24.64 -10.73
C ILE A 325 -3.36 -25.10 -10.69
N ALA A 326 -4.22 -24.48 -11.49
CA ALA A 326 -5.61 -24.87 -11.58
C ALA A 326 -5.79 -26.32 -12.04
N SER A 327 -4.99 -26.75 -13.02
CA SER A 327 -4.98 -28.12 -13.53
C SER A 327 -4.41 -29.11 -12.50
N MET A 328 -3.43 -28.68 -11.70
CA MET A 328 -2.82 -29.48 -10.65
C MET A 328 -3.77 -29.69 -9.46
N MET A 329 -4.51 -28.64 -9.06
CA MET A 329 -5.38 -28.68 -7.89
C MET A 329 -6.80 -29.17 -8.19
N GLY A 330 -7.32 -28.86 -9.37
CA GLY A 330 -8.70 -29.09 -9.75
C GLY A 330 -9.07 -30.56 -9.87
N THR A 331 -10.25 -30.92 -9.38
CA THR A 331 -10.88 -32.22 -9.67
C THR A 331 -11.92 -32.12 -10.77
N VAL A 332 -12.28 -30.89 -11.15
CA VAL A 332 -13.20 -30.57 -12.26
C VAL A 332 -12.54 -29.57 -13.20
N THR A 333 -13.12 -29.41 -14.39
CA THR A 333 -12.66 -28.42 -15.36
C THR A 333 -12.65 -27.02 -14.74
N SER A 334 -11.52 -26.33 -14.88
CA SER A 334 -11.36 -24.96 -14.38
C SER A 334 -12.35 -23.99 -15.03
N HIS A 335 -12.98 -23.13 -14.23
CA HIS A 335 -13.77 -22.00 -14.72
C HIS A 335 -12.85 -20.86 -15.15
N LYS A 336 -12.66 -20.70 -16.46
CA LYS A 336 -11.84 -19.62 -17.04
C LYS A 336 -12.64 -18.32 -17.08
N LEU A 337 -12.35 -17.43 -16.14
CA LEU A 337 -13.01 -16.14 -16.01
C LEU A 337 -12.59 -15.20 -17.14
N GLN A 338 -13.57 -14.81 -17.96
CA GLN A 338 -13.37 -13.93 -19.11
C GLN A 338 -13.48 -12.45 -18.74
N SER A 339 -13.00 -11.58 -19.64
CA SER A 339 -13.25 -10.13 -19.59
C SER A 339 -14.74 -9.82 -19.55
N LEU A 340 -15.09 -8.67 -18.97
CA LEU A 340 -16.46 -8.18 -19.03
C LEU A 340 -16.85 -7.84 -20.47
N SER A 341 -18.14 -7.99 -20.79
CA SER A 341 -18.67 -7.51 -22.06
C SER A 341 -18.50 -5.99 -22.18
N PRO A 342 -18.48 -5.42 -23.39
CA PRO A 342 -18.41 -3.98 -23.59
C PRO A 342 -19.49 -3.21 -22.80
N GLU A 343 -20.70 -3.75 -22.73
CA GLU A 343 -21.84 -3.16 -22.04
C GLU A 343 -21.63 -3.17 -20.53
N ASN A 344 -21.24 -4.32 -19.95
CA ASN A 344 -20.97 -4.42 -18.52
C ASN A 344 -19.73 -3.61 -18.11
N SER A 345 -18.73 -3.51 -18.99
CA SER A 345 -17.56 -2.66 -18.79
C SER A 345 -17.95 -1.18 -18.77
N TRP A 346 -18.83 -0.76 -19.68
CA TRP A 346 -19.38 0.60 -19.71
C TRP A 346 -20.17 0.91 -18.44
N SER A 347 -21.09 0.03 -18.03
CA SER A 347 -21.87 0.19 -16.79
C SER A 347 -20.97 0.30 -15.56
N LEU A 348 -19.93 -0.54 -15.48
CA LEU A 348 -18.94 -0.45 -14.40
C LEU A 348 -18.18 0.87 -14.43
N PHE A 349 -17.73 1.31 -15.61
CA PHE A 349 -17.00 2.57 -15.75
C PHE A 349 -17.85 3.78 -15.33
N VAL A 350 -19.10 3.85 -15.80
CA VAL A 350 -20.03 4.94 -15.46
C VAL A 350 -20.26 5.00 -13.94
N LYS A 351 -20.47 3.85 -13.29
CA LYS A 351 -20.63 3.75 -11.83
C LYS A 351 -19.46 4.40 -11.07
N TRP A 352 -18.25 4.37 -11.62
CA TRP A 352 -17.05 4.91 -10.98
C TRP A 352 -16.62 6.29 -11.48
N ALA A 353 -17.03 6.71 -12.68
CA ALA A 353 -16.65 8.00 -13.28
C ALA A 353 -17.68 9.12 -13.04
N PHE A 354 -18.96 8.77 -12.90
CA PHE A 354 -20.06 9.73 -12.79
C PHE A 354 -20.85 9.50 -11.50
N LYS A 355 -21.51 10.55 -10.99
CA LYS A 355 -22.64 10.34 -10.08
C LYS A 355 -23.81 9.77 -10.88
N GLU A 356 -24.68 9.03 -10.23
CA GLU A 356 -25.83 8.38 -10.87
C GLU A 356 -26.66 9.37 -11.72
N GLY A 357 -26.76 9.10 -13.03
CA GLY A 357 -27.49 9.91 -14.02
C GLY A 357 -26.78 11.19 -14.47
N GLU A 358 -25.55 11.44 -14.03
CA GLU A 358 -24.78 12.62 -14.43
C GLU A 358 -24.16 12.47 -15.83
N GLU A 359 -23.92 11.23 -16.28
CA GLU A 359 -23.35 10.92 -17.59
C GLU A 359 -24.20 11.43 -18.76
N GLU A 360 -25.53 11.45 -18.60
CA GLU A 360 -26.48 11.92 -19.62
C GLU A 360 -26.28 13.41 -19.96
N LYS A 361 -25.74 14.19 -19.00
CA LYS A 361 -25.47 15.61 -19.16
C LYS A 361 -24.16 15.90 -19.89
N HIS A 362 -23.30 14.89 -20.05
CA HIS A 362 -21.95 15.03 -20.61
C HIS A 362 -21.69 14.06 -21.78
N PRO A 363 -22.47 14.13 -22.88
CA PRO A 363 -22.37 13.17 -23.99
C PRO A 363 -21.00 13.19 -24.71
N HIS A 364 -20.26 14.30 -24.65
CA HIS A 364 -18.91 14.38 -25.20
C HIS A 364 -17.90 13.55 -24.38
N LEU A 365 -18.02 13.53 -23.04
CA LEU A 365 -17.19 12.70 -22.16
C LEU A 365 -17.52 11.21 -22.33
N VAL A 366 -18.78 10.88 -22.62
CA VAL A 366 -19.21 9.50 -22.90
C VAL A 366 -18.42 8.89 -24.07
N ASN A 367 -18.22 9.66 -25.14
CA ASN A 367 -17.47 9.17 -26.30
C ASN A 367 -15.99 8.94 -25.96
N ILE A 368 -15.34 9.90 -25.28
CA ILE A 368 -13.95 9.76 -24.84
C ILE A 368 -13.81 8.58 -23.86
N GLY A 369 -14.76 8.42 -22.95
CA GLY A 369 -14.81 7.31 -22.00
C GLY A 369 -14.85 5.94 -22.67
N LYS A 370 -15.60 5.79 -23.77
CA LYS A 370 -15.63 4.55 -24.56
C LYS A 370 -14.28 4.25 -25.20
N GLU A 371 -13.58 5.28 -25.68
CA GLU A 371 -12.21 5.13 -26.23
C GLU A 371 -11.21 4.71 -25.15
N ILE A 372 -11.31 5.29 -23.94
CA ILE A 372 -10.50 4.89 -22.78
C ILE A 372 -10.79 3.42 -22.40
N LEU A 373 -12.06 3.02 -22.38
CA LEU A 373 -12.46 1.64 -22.06
C LEU A 373 -11.94 0.60 -23.04
N ASN A 374 -11.84 0.94 -24.33
CA ASN A 374 -11.22 0.05 -25.31
C ASN A 374 -9.77 -0.28 -24.92
N LYS A 375 -9.06 0.65 -24.28
CA LYS A 375 -7.69 0.42 -23.76
C LYS A 375 -7.67 -0.51 -22.54
N CYS A 376 -8.75 -0.57 -21.75
CA CYS A 376 -8.88 -1.44 -20.58
C CYS A 376 -9.18 -2.91 -20.93
N LYS A 377 -9.54 -3.24 -22.18
CA LYS A 377 -9.80 -4.61 -22.66
C LYS A 377 -10.81 -5.41 -21.81
N GLY A 378 -11.75 -4.71 -21.17
CA GLY A 378 -12.78 -5.30 -20.31
C GLY A 378 -12.29 -5.89 -18.99
N VAL A 379 -11.06 -5.54 -18.54
CA VAL A 379 -10.55 -5.98 -17.23
C VAL A 379 -11.14 -5.10 -16.12
N PRO A 380 -11.94 -5.64 -15.18
CA PRO A 380 -12.67 -4.86 -14.18
C PRO A 380 -11.81 -3.91 -13.36
N LEU A 381 -10.62 -4.35 -12.92
CA LEU A 381 -9.74 -3.52 -12.12
C LEU A 381 -9.27 -2.28 -12.90
N ALA A 382 -8.83 -2.44 -14.15
CA ALA A 382 -8.44 -1.31 -15.00
C ALA A 382 -9.59 -0.34 -15.26
N VAL A 383 -10.77 -0.88 -15.58
CA VAL A 383 -12.01 -0.11 -15.79
C VAL A 383 -12.35 0.71 -14.56
N ARG A 384 -12.38 0.08 -13.39
CA ARG A 384 -12.68 0.73 -12.11
C ARG A 384 -11.64 1.80 -11.78
N THR A 385 -10.35 1.51 -11.94
CA THR A 385 -9.27 2.45 -11.65
C THR A 385 -9.33 3.72 -12.50
N LEU A 386 -9.54 3.59 -13.82
CA LEU A 386 -9.67 4.78 -14.69
C LEU A 386 -10.98 5.53 -14.47
N GLY A 387 -12.08 4.82 -14.23
CA GLY A 387 -13.34 5.46 -13.85
C GLY A 387 -13.17 6.29 -12.58
N SER A 388 -12.58 5.72 -11.54
CA SER A 388 -12.27 6.40 -10.28
C SER A 388 -11.33 7.60 -10.43
N LEU A 389 -10.35 7.52 -11.34
CA LEU A 389 -9.47 8.64 -11.65
C LEU A 389 -10.24 9.83 -12.25
N LEU A 390 -11.19 9.53 -13.12
CA LEU A 390 -12.02 10.50 -13.85
C LEU A 390 -13.27 10.93 -13.08
N PHE A 391 -13.45 10.41 -11.86
CA PHE A 391 -14.61 10.70 -11.05
C PHE A 391 -14.80 12.21 -10.80
N SER A 392 -15.99 12.71 -11.13
CA SER A 392 -16.38 14.13 -10.98
C SER A 392 -15.46 15.11 -11.74
N LYS A 393 -14.80 14.66 -12.81
CA LYS A 393 -14.06 15.51 -13.75
C LYS A 393 -14.88 15.74 -14.99
N PHE A 394 -15.27 16.98 -15.25
CA PHE A 394 -16.18 17.32 -16.36
C PHE A 394 -15.51 18.07 -17.51
N GLU A 395 -14.20 18.31 -17.43
CA GLU A 395 -13.43 18.95 -18.49
C GLU A 395 -12.92 17.91 -19.49
N ALA A 396 -13.23 18.09 -20.77
CA ALA A 396 -12.82 17.17 -21.82
C ALA A 396 -11.30 16.96 -21.87
N ASN A 397 -10.52 18.03 -21.70
CA ASN A 397 -9.05 17.99 -21.74
C ASN A 397 -8.46 17.00 -20.72
N GLU A 398 -9.08 16.86 -19.54
CA GLU A 398 -8.62 15.90 -18.52
C GLU A 398 -8.82 14.45 -18.99
N TRP A 399 -9.93 14.17 -19.66
CA TRP A 399 -10.24 12.85 -20.22
C TRP A 399 -9.37 12.54 -21.44
N GLU A 400 -9.16 13.52 -22.32
CA GLU A 400 -8.27 13.41 -23.48
C GLU A 400 -6.84 13.17 -23.04
N HIS A 401 -6.37 13.84 -21.97
CA HIS A 401 -5.04 13.60 -21.43
C HIS A 401 -4.85 12.16 -20.92
N VAL A 402 -5.89 11.56 -20.33
CA VAL A 402 -5.89 10.13 -19.96
C VAL A 402 -5.92 9.24 -21.21
N ARG A 403 -6.76 9.55 -22.19
CA ARG A 403 -6.87 8.80 -23.44
C ARG A 403 -5.56 8.81 -24.23
N ASP A 404 -4.94 9.97 -24.40
CA ASP A 404 -3.85 10.19 -25.34
C ASP A 404 -2.47 10.08 -24.68
N ASN A 405 -2.41 9.66 -23.42
CA ASN A 405 -1.16 9.50 -22.67
C ASN A 405 -0.18 8.53 -23.35
N GLU A 406 1.11 8.87 -23.33
CA GLU A 406 2.16 8.08 -23.97
C GLU A 406 2.34 6.68 -23.36
N ILE A 407 1.89 6.46 -22.12
CA ILE A 407 1.96 5.17 -21.43
C ILE A 407 1.28 4.04 -22.22
N TRP A 408 0.28 4.39 -23.04
CA TRP A 408 -0.43 3.44 -23.89
C TRP A 408 0.42 2.91 -25.05
N ASN A 409 1.52 3.60 -25.41
CA ASN A 409 2.42 3.23 -26.50
C ASN A 409 3.58 2.33 -26.05
N LEU A 410 3.74 2.11 -24.75
CA LEU A 410 4.78 1.21 -24.21
C LEU A 410 4.52 -0.23 -24.70
N PRO A 411 5.56 -1.08 -24.85
CA PRO A 411 5.37 -2.48 -25.21
C PRO A 411 4.52 -3.19 -24.14
N GLN A 412 3.34 -3.67 -24.53
CA GLN A 412 2.41 -4.34 -23.62
C GLN A 412 2.19 -5.78 -24.04
N ASN A 413 2.06 -6.66 -23.05
CA ASN A 413 1.45 -7.95 -23.27
C ASN A 413 -0.05 -7.78 -23.60
N LYS A 414 -0.65 -8.75 -24.29
CA LYS A 414 -2.04 -8.66 -24.75
C LYS A 414 -3.05 -8.40 -23.62
N ASP A 415 -2.69 -8.73 -22.39
CA ASP A 415 -3.54 -8.63 -21.19
C ASP A 415 -2.96 -7.73 -20.09
N ASP A 416 -2.01 -6.87 -20.44
CA ASP A 416 -1.37 -5.98 -19.46
C ASP A 416 -2.33 -4.85 -19.03
N ILE A 417 -2.52 -4.72 -17.72
CA ILE A 417 -3.32 -3.66 -17.11
C ILE A 417 -2.47 -2.65 -16.34
N LEU A 418 -1.16 -2.91 -16.22
CA LEU A 418 -0.22 -2.02 -15.55
C LEU A 418 -0.28 -0.57 -16.07
N PRO A 419 -0.42 -0.28 -17.37
CA PRO A 419 -0.53 1.09 -17.86
C PRO A 419 -1.73 1.85 -17.28
N ALA A 420 -2.90 1.20 -17.21
CA ALA A 420 -4.11 1.82 -16.64
C ALA A 420 -3.92 2.12 -15.15
N LEU A 421 -3.33 1.16 -14.41
CA LEU A 421 -3.04 1.30 -12.99
C LEU A 421 -1.98 2.37 -12.73
N LYS A 422 -0.91 2.35 -13.52
CA LYS A 422 0.22 3.27 -13.46
C LYS A 422 -0.21 4.69 -13.76
N LEU A 423 -1.10 4.89 -14.72
CA LEU A 423 -1.68 6.20 -15.01
C LEU A 423 -2.46 6.75 -13.81
N SER A 424 -3.28 5.95 -13.11
CA SER A 424 -3.93 6.42 -11.87
C SER A 424 -2.93 6.74 -10.75
N TYR A 425 -1.82 5.99 -10.69
CA TYR A 425 -0.73 6.23 -9.74
C TYR A 425 0.04 7.51 -10.06
N ASP A 426 0.35 7.79 -11.33
CA ASP A 426 1.11 8.97 -11.73
C ASP A 426 0.31 10.26 -11.50
N PHE A 427 -1.02 10.17 -11.57
CA PHE A 427 -1.94 11.27 -11.22
C PHE A 427 -2.18 11.42 -9.71
N LEU A 428 -1.57 10.60 -8.84
CA LEU A 428 -1.64 10.82 -7.41
C LEU A 428 -0.87 12.10 -7.04
N PRO A 429 -1.41 12.91 -6.12
CA PRO A 429 -0.64 13.97 -5.51
C PRO A 429 0.66 13.42 -4.95
N SER A 430 1.69 14.23 -5.07
CA SER A 430 3.06 13.87 -4.75
C SER A 430 3.14 13.29 -3.32
N TYR A 431 2.53 13.95 -2.32
CA TYR A 431 2.48 13.49 -0.93
C TYR A 431 1.84 12.10 -0.74
N LEU A 432 0.78 11.77 -1.49
CA LEU A 432 0.15 10.45 -1.43
C LEU A 432 1.01 9.37 -2.05
N ARG A 433 1.77 9.68 -3.09
CA ARG A 433 2.69 8.69 -3.70
C ARG A 433 3.75 8.24 -2.72
N GLN A 434 4.24 9.14 -1.87
CA GLN A 434 5.19 8.78 -0.81
C GLN A 434 4.56 7.86 0.23
N CYS A 435 3.37 8.24 0.70
CA CYS A 435 2.58 7.42 1.63
C CYS A 435 2.28 6.04 1.06
N PHE A 436 1.95 5.97 -0.23
CA PHE A 436 1.64 4.74 -0.94
C PHE A 436 2.86 3.85 -1.14
N ALA A 437 4.03 4.42 -1.44
CA ALA A 437 5.27 3.67 -1.63
C ALA A 437 5.63 2.83 -0.38
N LEU A 438 5.27 3.27 0.82
CA LEU A 438 5.52 2.52 2.06
C LEU A 438 4.78 1.20 2.16
N PHE A 439 3.71 1.00 1.40
CA PHE A 439 3.01 -0.27 1.39
C PHE A 439 3.85 -1.40 0.78
N SER A 440 4.85 -1.07 -0.03
CA SER A 440 5.82 -2.04 -0.58
C SER A 440 6.72 -2.70 0.47
N LEU A 441 6.77 -2.15 1.69
CA LEU A 441 7.50 -2.74 2.82
C LEU A 441 6.81 -3.96 3.40
N TYR A 442 5.55 -4.17 3.03
CA TYR A 442 4.74 -5.27 3.51
C TYR A 442 4.54 -6.26 2.36
N PRO A 443 4.38 -7.55 2.66
CA PRO A 443 4.10 -8.56 1.66
C PRO A 443 2.75 -8.28 0.98
N LYS A 444 2.58 -8.89 -0.19
CA LYS A 444 1.30 -8.89 -0.91
C LYS A 444 0.19 -9.46 -0.02
N ASP A 445 -1.04 -9.01 -0.26
CA ASP A 445 -2.23 -9.33 0.55
C ASP A 445 -2.20 -8.97 2.06
N TYR A 446 -1.20 -8.22 2.52
CA TYR A 446 -1.12 -7.78 3.91
C TYR A 446 -2.36 -6.98 4.34
N GLN A 447 -2.86 -7.28 5.54
CA GLN A 447 -4.01 -6.62 6.12
C GLN A 447 -3.56 -5.41 6.95
N PHE A 448 -3.79 -4.21 6.42
CA PHE A 448 -3.42 -2.96 7.08
C PHE A 448 -4.47 -2.51 8.09
N PHE A 449 -3.99 -1.91 9.18
CA PHE A 449 -4.80 -1.16 10.14
C PHE A 449 -4.41 0.33 10.09
N SER A 450 -5.41 1.22 10.07
CA SER A 450 -5.17 2.66 9.96
C SER A 450 -4.28 3.23 11.06
N ILE A 451 -4.33 2.65 12.28
CA ILE A 451 -3.50 3.08 13.41
C ILE A 451 -2.02 2.82 13.13
N GLU A 452 -1.69 1.70 12.50
CA GLU A 452 -0.30 1.34 12.16
C GLU A 452 0.21 2.26 11.06
N VAL A 453 -0.61 2.47 10.02
CA VAL A 453 -0.32 3.36 8.90
C VAL A 453 -0.15 4.81 9.37
N ALA A 454 -1.03 5.28 10.27
CA ALA A 454 -0.93 6.61 10.89
C ALA A 454 0.39 6.81 11.63
N ARG A 455 0.81 5.82 12.42
CA ARG A 455 2.09 5.87 13.14
C ARG A 455 3.27 5.87 12.19
N LEU A 456 3.25 5.04 11.16
CA LEU A 456 4.33 4.97 10.17
C LEU A 456 4.46 6.29 9.40
N TRP A 457 3.36 6.81 8.85
CA TRP A 457 3.34 8.09 8.13
C TRP A 457 3.72 9.27 9.04
N GLY A 458 3.26 9.26 10.29
CA GLY A 458 3.60 10.28 11.29
C GLY A 458 5.09 10.26 11.66
N ALA A 459 5.66 9.08 11.92
CA ALA A 459 7.08 8.93 12.27
C ALA A 459 8.02 9.36 11.14
N LEU A 460 7.60 9.15 9.89
CA LEU A 460 8.34 9.54 8.69
C LEU A 460 8.08 11.00 8.27
N GLY A 461 7.26 11.74 9.01
CA GLY A 461 6.95 13.15 8.72
C GLY A 461 6.17 13.35 7.41
N LEU A 462 5.44 12.33 6.95
CA LEU A 462 4.67 12.38 5.70
C LEU A 462 3.28 13.00 5.87
N LEU A 463 2.83 13.18 7.10
CA LEU A 463 1.56 13.82 7.41
C LEU A 463 1.72 15.34 7.42
N ALA A 464 0.86 16.02 6.67
CA ALA A 464 0.76 17.47 6.75
C ALA A 464 0.44 17.93 8.17
N SER A 465 0.94 19.12 8.54
CA SER A 465 0.62 19.73 9.83
C SER A 465 -0.90 19.99 9.93
N PRO A 466 -1.57 19.47 10.97
CA PRO A 466 -3.01 19.63 11.11
C PRO A 466 -3.40 21.12 11.21
N ARG A 467 -4.54 21.50 10.62
CA ARG A 467 -5.10 22.85 10.81
C ARG A 467 -5.53 23.04 12.27
N LYS A 468 -5.80 24.28 12.70
CA LYS A 468 -6.05 24.67 14.11
C LYS A 468 -7.14 23.88 14.88
N ASN A 469 -7.94 23.02 14.24
CA ASN A 469 -8.97 22.16 14.85
C ASN A 469 -8.96 20.72 14.30
N GLU A 470 -7.85 20.28 13.72
CA GLU A 470 -7.73 18.98 13.05
C GLU A 470 -6.75 18.08 13.81
N THR A 471 -7.06 16.79 13.91
CA THR A 471 -6.15 15.79 14.49
C THR A 471 -5.30 15.15 13.39
N SER A 472 -4.16 14.57 13.75
CA SER A 472 -3.34 13.76 12.81
C SER A 472 -4.14 12.59 12.23
N GLU A 473 -5.07 12.03 13.00
CA GLU A 473 -5.99 10.97 12.56
C GLU A 473 -6.92 11.46 11.43
N ASN A 474 -7.38 12.70 11.48
CA ASN A 474 -8.19 13.28 10.41
C ASN A 474 -7.38 13.44 9.12
N VAL A 475 -6.10 13.81 9.21
CA VAL A 475 -5.19 13.91 8.05
C VAL A 475 -4.96 12.53 7.44
N VAL A 476 -4.69 11.51 8.28
CA VAL A 476 -4.55 10.11 7.81
C VAL A 476 -5.82 9.64 7.13
N LYS A 477 -6.98 9.90 7.73
CA LYS A 477 -8.28 9.55 7.16
C LYS A 477 -8.46 10.18 5.78
N GLN A 478 -8.16 11.47 5.62
CA GLN A 478 -8.25 12.13 4.31
C GLN A 478 -7.36 11.48 3.26
N TYR A 479 -6.15 11.08 3.64
CA TYR A 479 -5.23 10.42 2.73
C TYR A 479 -5.74 9.02 2.33
N LEU A 480 -6.26 8.27 3.31
CA LEU A 480 -6.88 6.97 3.06
C LEU A 480 -8.15 7.08 2.22
N ASP A 481 -9.00 8.07 2.47
CA ASP A 481 -10.21 8.34 1.69
C ASP A 481 -9.86 8.71 0.24
N GLU A 482 -8.78 9.47 0.02
CA GLU A 482 -8.34 9.79 -1.34
C GLU A 482 -7.80 8.56 -2.08
N LEU A 483 -6.98 7.73 -1.42
CA LEU A 483 -6.50 6.46 -1.97
C LEU A 483 -7.66 5.49 -2.25
N LEU A 484 -8.64 5.43 -1.35
CA LEU A 484 -9.86 4.65 -1.52
C LEU A 484 -10.68 5.15 -2.71
N SER A 485 -10.81 6.48 -2.87
CA SER A 485 -11.55 7.09 -3.97
C SER A 485 -10.94 6.81 -5.35
N ARG A 486 -9.65 6.43 -5.40
CA ARG A 486 -8.93 6.00 -6.59
C ARG A 486 -8.93 4.48 -6.80
N SER A 487 -9.68 3.76 -5.95
CA SER A 487 -9.77 2.30 -5.92
C SER A 487 -8.44 1.60 -5.66
N PHE A 488 -7.51 2.24 -4.93
CA PHE A 488 -6.23 1.62 -4.55
C PHE A 488 -6.35 0.75 -3.29
N LEU A 489 -7.35 1.02 -2.45
CA LEU A 489 -7.65 0.25 -1.26
C LEU A 489 -8.82 -0.71 -1.52
N GLN A 490 -8.69 -1.96 -1.09
CA GLN A 490 -9.72 -3.00 -1.19
C GLN A 490 -10.07 -3.56 0.20
N ASP A 491 -11.22 -4.24 0.31
CA ASP A 491 -11.72 -4.79 1.58
C ASP A 491 -11.72 -3.78 2.74
N PHE A 492 -12.06 -2.53 2.42
CA PHE A 492 -12.07 -1.44 3.37
C PHE A 492 -13.24 -1.59 4.35
N PHE A 493 -12.91 -1.64 5.64
CA PHE A 493 -13.84 -1.75 6.75
C PHE A 493 -13.64 -0.56 7.69
N ASP A 494 -14.74 0.14 7.98
CA ASP A 494 -14.81 1.21 8.97
C ASP A 494 -15.33 0.66 10.30
N GLY A 495 -14.43 0.54 11.28
CA GLY A 495 -14.76 0.15 12.65
C GLY A 495 -15.13 1.34 13.56
N GLY A 496 -15.30 2.53 12.99
CA GLY A 496 -15.55 3.80 13.69
C GLY A 496 -14.29 4.43 14.27
N THR A 497 -13.48 3.65 14.99
CA THR A 497 -12.22 4.09 15.62
C THR A 497 -10.97 3.68 14.85
N PHE A 498 -11.08 2.72 13.94
CA PHE A 498 -10.01 2.29 13.07
C PHE A 498 -10.56 1.84 11.72
N TYR A 499 -9.70 1.91 10.70
CA TYR A 499 -9.97 1.33 9.38
C TYR A 499 -9.12 0.09 9.20
N ARG A 500 -9.68 -0.90 8.51
CA ARG A 500 -8.98 -2.10 8.06
C ARG A 500 -9.08 -2.19 6.55
N PHE A 501 -7.98 -2.41 5.84
CA PHE A 501 -7.98 -2.48 4.37
C PHE A 501 -6.80 -3.30 3.84
N LYS A 502 -6.86 -3.68 2.56
CA LYS A 502 -5.79 -4.33 1.81
C LYS A 502 -5.47 -3.54 0.54
N ILE A 503 -4.38 -3.89 -0.12
CA ILE A 503 -4.01 -3.38 -1.44
C ILE A 503 -3.96 -4.56 -2.40
N HIS A 504 -4.54 -4.41 -3.59
CA HIS A 504 -4.52 -5.45 -4.61
C HIS A 504 -3.08 -5.63 -5.12
N ASP A 505 -2.62 -6.86 -5.37
CA ASP A 505 -1.20 -7.11 -5.68
C ASP A 505 -0.67 -6.34 -6.89
N LEU A 506 -1.45 -6.27 -7.97
CA LEU A 506 -1.06 -5.46 -9.15
C LEU A 506 -0.97 -3.95 -8.86
N VAL A 507 -1.68 -3.48 -7.84
CA VAL A 507 -1.59 -2.10 -7.35
C VAL A 507 -0.39 -1.95 -6.41
N HIS A 508 -0.12 -2.97 -5.58
CA HIS A 508 1.09 -3.07 -4.76
C HIS A 508 2.36 -3.08 -5.63
N ASP A 509 2.34 -3.75 -6.77
CA ASP A 509 3.45 -3.77 -7.74
C ASP A 509 3.80 -2.37 -8.27
N LEU A 510 2.88 -1.40 -8.22
CA LEU A 510 3.17 0.01 -8.58
C LEU A 510 4.05 0.72 -7.53
N ALA A 511 4.02 0.23 -6.28
CA ALA A 511 4.84 0.74 -5.20
C ALA A 511 6.27 0.18 -5.24
N LEU A 512 6.49 -0.95 -5.95
CA LEU A 512 7.80 -1.57 -6.08
C LEU A 512 8.69 -0.79 -7.07
N PRO A 513 10.02 -0.76 -6.84
CA PRO A 513 10.96 -0.29 -7.84
C PRO A 513 10.80 -1.12 -9.12
N PRO A 514 10.84 -0.50 -10.32
CA PRO A 514 10.89 -1.28 -11.56
C PRO A 514 12.12 -2.19 -11.54
N ASN A 515 11.92 -3.47 -11.89
CA ASN A 515 12.98 -4.48 -11.99
C ASN A 515 14.19 -3.96 -12.80
N GLN A 516 15.38 -4.45 -12.42
CA GLN A 516 16.76 -4.02 -12.76
C GLN A 516 17.15 -3.80 -14.24
N SER A 517 16.22 -3.78 -15.21
CA SER A 517 16.53 -3.46 -16.62
C SER A 517 16.47 -1.97 -16.96
N GLN A 518 15.93 -1.13 -16.06
CA GLN A 518 16.05 0.33 -16.15
C GLN A 518 16.22 0.89 -14.74
N LYS A 519 17.45 1.27 -14.42
CA LYS A 519 17.82 1.92 -13.16
C LYS A 519 17.01 3.20 -12.97
N ASN A 520 15.90 3.11 -12.26
CA ASN A 520 15.36 4.25 -11.52
C ASN A 520 16.01 4.19 -10.13
N ASP A 521 17.21 4.77 -10.01
CA ASP A 521 17.97 4.88 -8.75
C ASP A 521 17.10 5.46 -7.60
N ASP A 522 16.03 6.18 -7.93
CA ASP A 522 15.17 6.85 -6.98
C ASP A 522 14.27 5.96 -6.11
N LEU A 523 13.69 4.86 -6.63
CA LEU A 523 12.86 3.98 -5.80
C LEU A 523 13.73 3.11 -4.89
N GLU A 524 14.91 2.72 -5.36
CA GLU A 524 15.92 2.04 -4.54
C GLU A 524 16.43 2.96 -3.42
N HIS A 525 16.65 4.26 -3.72
CA HIS A 525 16.96 5.26 -2.72
C HIS A 525 15.82 5.56 -1.76
N VAL A 526 14.56 5.56 -2.20
CA VAL A 526 13.39 5.69 -1.31
C VAL A 526 13.29 4.48 -0.39
N HIS A 527 13.42 3.26 -0.91
CA HIS A 527 13.50 2.06 -0.07
C HIS A 527 14.65 2.13 0.93
N ARG A 528 15.86 2.50 0.49
CA ARG A 528 17.02 2.65 1.36
C ARG A 528 16.81 3.77 2.40
N TRP A 529 16.17 4.88 2.04
CA TRP A 529 15.80 5.95 2.98
C TRP A 529 14.78 5.47 4.00
N ILE A 530 13.73 4.75 3.56
CA ILE A 530 12.71 4.19 4.44
C ILE A 530 13.38 3.26 5.45
N ILE A 531 14.27 2.39 4.98
CA ILE A 531 15.05 1.48 5.82
C ILE A 531 15.88 2.28 6.83
N VAL A 532 16.70 3.23 6.38
CA VAL A 532 17.58 4.02 7.26
C VAL A 532 16.79 4.84 8.27
N LYS A 533 15.69 5.51 7.86
CA LYS A 533 14.81 6.26 8.76
C LYS A 533 14.10 5.34 9.74
N PHE A 534 13.59 4.20 9.27
CA PHE A 534 12.92 3.21 10.12
C PHE A 534 13.92 2.64 11.14
N GLU A 535 15.11 2.22 10.72
CA GLU A 535 16.18 1.76 11.60
C GLU A 535 16.60 2.82 12.63
N TYR A 536 16.76 4.08 12.19
CA TYR A 536 17.15 5.20 13.05
C TYR A 536 16.06 5.58 14.07
N HIS A 537 14.80 5.63 13.64
CA HIS A 537 13.67 6.00 14.50
C HIS A 537 13.27 4.85 15.46
N VAL A 538 13.39 3.60 15.02
CA VAL A 538 13.19 2.40 15.85
C VAL A 538 14.29 2.26 16.90
N ARG A 539 15.57 2.55 16.56
CA ARG A 539 16.66 2.53 17.55
C ARG A 539 16.55 3.60 18.63
N ASN A 540 16.04 4.79 18.28
CA ASN A 540 16.20 5.97 19.14
C ASN A 540 14.90 6.45 19.80
N THR A 541 13.72 6.08 19.32
CA THR A 541 12.46 6.72 19.77
C THR A 541 11.46 5.74 20.37
N ILE A 542 11.36 4.47 19.93
CA ILE A 542 10.26 3.58 20.36
C ILE A 542 10.68 2.10 20.40
N PRO A 543 10.92 1.49 21.59
CA PRO A 543 11.17 0.05 21.72
C PRO A 543 9.94 -0.83 21.37
N ARG A 544 8.74 -0.25 21.29
CA ARG A 544 7.46 -0.95 21.14
C ARG A 544 7.00 -1.19 19.69
N ILE A 545 7.71 -0.69 18.67
CA ILE A 545 7.40 -0.96 17.25
C ILE A 545 7.95 -2.33 16.82
N LEU A 546 8.84 -2.93 17.61
CA LEU A 546 9.58 -4.16 17.29
C LEU A 546 8.74 -5.45 17.29
N THR A 547 7.46 -5.39 17.66
CA THR A 547 6.56 -6.55 17.58
C THR A 547 5.20 -6.09 17.06
N VAL A 548 5.09 -5.98 15.74
CA VAL A 548 3.80 -5.97 15.03
C VAL A 548 3.64 -7.38 14.47
N GLY A 549 2.65 -8.11 15.01
CA GLY A 549 2.35 -9.55 14.78
C GLY A 549 3.27 -10.34 13.85
N ASN A 550 4.13 -11.21 14.42
CA ASN A 550 5.05 -12.15 13.74
C ASN A 550 5.90 -11.62 12.57
N PHE A 551 5.85 -10.34 12.23
CA PHE A 551 6.54 -9.77 11.09
C PHE A 551 7.60 -8.80 11.58
N ASP A 552 8.83 -9.32 11.72
CA ASP A 552 9.99 -8.47 12.00
C ASP A 552 10.40 -7.78 10.69
N ILE A 553 9.90 -6.56 10.50
CA ILE A 553 10.26 -5.70 9.36
C ILE A 553 11.78 -5.59 9.22
N MET A 554 12.56 -5.70 10.31
CA MET A 554 14.03 -5.66 10.27
C MET A 554 14.68 -6.93 9.70
N SER A 555 13.99 -8.07 9.74
CA SER A 555 14.47 -9.34 9.18
C SER A 555 14.35 -9.37 7.66
N GLU A 556 13.20 -8.94 7.12
CA GLU A 556 12.95 -8.89 5.68
C GLU A 556 13.80 -7.81 4.99
N LEU A 557 14.10 -6.70 5.68
CA LEU A 557 15.03 -5.67 5.22
C LEU A 557 16.50 -6.14 5.20
N ARG A 558 16.87 -7.14 6.01
CA ARG A 558 18.22 -7.75 6.01
C ARG A 558 18.38 -8.86 4.96
N GLU A 559 17.31 -9.55 4.59
CA GLU A 559 17.37 -10.69 3.67
C GLU A 559 17.32 -10.33 2.18
N LYS A 560 17.03 -9.07 1.81
CA LYS A 560 17.19 -8.62 0.42
C LYS A 560 18.68 -8.41 0.10
N PRO A 561 19.30 -9.22 -0.78
CA PRO A 561 20.72 -9.12 -1.03
C PRO A 561 21.02 -7.83 -1.80
N PHE A 562 21.68 -6.88 -1.13
CA PHE A 562 22.42 -5.82 -1.81
C PHE A 562 23.69 -6.45 -2.41
N ALA A 563 23.57 -6.99 -3.63
CA ALA A 563 24.73 -7.26 -4.47
C ALA A 563 25.22 -5.92 -5.03
N LEU A 564 26.43 -5.53 -4.61
CA LEU A 564 27.18 -4.33 -5.00
C LEU A 564 27.29 -4.12 -6.52
#